data_AF-A0AAT9HYB4-F1
#
_entry.id   AF-A0AAT9HYB4-F1
#
_cell.length_a   1.000
_cell.length_b   1.000
_cell.length_c   1.000
_cell.angle_alpha   90.00
_cell.angle_beta   90.00
_cell.angle_gamma   90.00
#
_symmetry.space_group_name_H-M   'P 1'
#
loop_
_entity.id
_entity.type
_entity.pdbx_description
1 polymer ?
#
loop_
_entity_poly.entity_id
_entity_poly.type
_entity_poly.pdbx_seq_one_letter_code
_entity_poly.pdbx_strand_id
1 'polypeptide(L)'
;MRVDEHGYPDFSPYARAAAEVAEPPEGFGVDELRLTDYVSANAALSASGHELWDTVPAVATPHGWTWHHVVGSRRLELVPVEVKALLRHHGGVVTSGWTTTSGARGRCRRRGRRISVCRSRVRR
;
A
#
# COMPACT_ATOMS: atom_id res chain seq x y z
N MET A 1 11.06 -6.00 7.06
CA MET A 1 9.68 -5.58 6.72
C MET A 1 8.93 -5.41 8.03
N ARG A 2 8.38 -4.22 8.29
CA ARG A 2 7.59 -3.97 9.50
C ARG A 2 6.11 -4.09 9.16
N VAL A 3 5.43 -4.85 9.98
CA VAL A 3 3.98 -5.00 9.99
C VAL A 3 3.59 -4.58 11.40
N ASP A 4 2.55 -3.77 11.52
CA ASP A 4 2.04 -3.37 12.83
C ASP A 4 1.40 -4.56 13.56
N GLU A 5 0.95 -4.32 14.79
CA GLU A 5 0.30 -5.32 15.64
C GLU A 5 -1.03 -5.84 15.07
N HIS A 6 -1.59 -5.16 14.07
CA HIS A 6 -2.85 -5.52 13.41
C HIS A 6 -2.66 -6.17 12.04
N GLY A 7 -1.41 -6.35 11.58
CA GLY A 7 -1.13 -7.00 10.30
C GLY A 7 -1.03 -6.04 9.11
N TYR A 8 -1.06 -4.73 9.33
CA TYR A 8 -0.90 -3.74 8.25
C TYR A 8 0.58 -3.43 7.99
N PRO A 9 1.01 -3.28 6.72
CA PRO A 9 2.37 -2.88 6.43
C PRO A 9 2.66 -1.46 6.97
N ASP A 10 3.75 -1.33 7.72
CA ASP A 10 4.24 -0.04 8.22
C ASP A 10 5.14 0.63 7.16
N PHE A 11 4.71 1.81 6.71
CA PHE A 11 5.36 2.60 5.67
C PHE A 11 6.14 3.79 6.19
N SER A 12 5.98 4.16 7.47
CA SER A 12 6.58 5.35 8.07
C SER A 12 8.11 5.41 7.91
N PRO A 13 8.89 4.31 7.98
CA PRO A 13 10.33 4.35 7.74
C PRO A 13 10.75 4.77 6.32
N TYR A 14 9.82 4.75 5.37
CA TYR A 14 10.05 5.09 3.96
C TYR A 14 9.36 6.39 3.55
N ALA A 15 8.65 7.03 4.47
CA ALA A 15 7.94 8.27 4.20
C ALA A 15 8.92 9.42 3.97
N ARG A 16 8.83 10.07 2.81
CA ARG A 16 9.62 11.27 2.50
C ARG A 16 8.97 12.54 3.02
N ALA A 17 7.66 12.56 3.05
CA ALA A 17 6.85 13.65 3.58
C ALA A 17 5.55 13.08 4.16
N ALA A 18 4.86 13.87 4.97
CA ALA A 18 3.54 13.56 5.47
C ALA A 18 2.65 14.79 5.47
N ALA A 19 1.35 14.59 5.29
CA ALA A 19 0.34 15.64 5.33
C ALA A 19 -0.84 15.18 6.19
N GLU A 20 -1.37 16.08 7.01
CA GLU A 20 -2.64 15.89 7.69
C GLU A 20 -3.73 16.53 6.83
N VAL A 21 -4.77 15.77 6.49
CA VAL A 21 -5.90 16.26 5.69
C VAL A 21 -7.13 16.48 6.57
N ALA A 22 -7.96 17.46 6.18
CA ALA A 22 -9.18 17.78 6.92
C ALA A 22 -10.21 16.65 6.83
N GLU A 23 -11.18 16.64 7.74
CA GLU A 23 -12.31 15.70 7.66
C GLU A 23 -13.12 15.98 6.38
N PRO A 24 -13.51 14.95 5.61
CA PRO A 24 -14.27 15.17 4.41
C PRO A 24 -15.72 15.61 4.69
N PRO A 25 -16.36 16.28 3.72
CA PRO A 25 -17.80 16.52 3.79
C PRO A 25 -18.58 15.21 3.80
N GLU A 26 -19.76 15.22 4.42
CA GLU A 26 -20.70 14.10 4.36
C GLU A 26 -21.13 13.84 2.90
N GLY A 27 -21.37 12.57 2.57
CA GLY A 27 -21.90 12.16 1.27
C GLY A 27 -20.88 11.84 0.19
N PHE A 28 -19.57 11.93 0.47
CA PHE A 28 -18.51 11.51 -0.45
C PHE A 28 -18.38 9.98 -0.51
N GLY A 29 -18.27 9.44 -1.72
CA GLY A 29 -17.84 8.06 -1.93
C GLY A 29 -16.37 7.85 -1.59
N VAL A 30 -15.96 6.60 -1.39
CA VAL A 30 -14.57 6.24 -1.00
C VAL A 30 -13.55 6.74 -2.02
N ASP A 31 -13.82 6.62 -3.32
CA ASP A 31 -12.87 7.04 -4.36
C ASP A 31 -12.77 8.56 -4.48
N GLU A 32 -13.90 9.26 -4.33
CA GLU A 32 -13.95 10.73 -4.33
C GLU A 32 -13.17 11.29 -3.14
N LEU A 33 -13.33 10.66 -1.97
CA LEU A 33 -12.56 10.96 -0.77
C LEU A 33 -11.06 10.80 -1.03
N ARG A 34 -10.66 9.65 -1.59
CA ARG A 34 -9.24 9.37 -1.86
C ARG A 34 -8.62 10.36 -2.83
N LEU A 35 -9.35 10.75 -3.88
CA LEU A 35 -8.86 11.74 -4.84
C LEU A 35 -8.69 13.11 -4.16
N THR A 36 -9.70 13.53 -3.40
CA THR A 36 -9.70 14.82 -2.70
C THR A 36 -8.53 14.90 -1.72
N ASP A 37 -8.34 13.84 -0.92
CA ASP A 37 -7.24 13.69 0.02
C ASP A 37 -5.87 13.87 -0.64
N TYR A 38 -5.65 13.23 -1.78
CA TYR A 38 -4.38 13.33 -2.49
C TYR A 38 -4.14 14.74 -3.04
N VAL A 39 -5.18 15.36 -3.60
CA VAL A 39 -5.10 16.74 -4.09
C VAL A 39 -4.81 17.71 -2.95
N SER A 40 -5.49 17.57 -1.81
CA SER A 40 -5.25 18.39 -0.62
C SER A 40 -3.83 18.23 -0.08
N ALA A 41 -3.31 16.99 -0.02
CA ALA A 41 -1.96 16.73 0.45
C ALA A 41 -0.89 17.29 -0.50
N ASN A 42 -1.07 17.14 -1.81
CA ASN A 42 -0.19 17.74 -2.83
C ASN A 42 -0.16 19.27 -2.67
N ALA A 43 -1.34 19.89 -2.57
CA ALA A 43 -1.45 21.34 -2.44
C ALA A 43 -0.80 21.86 -1.15
N ALA A 44 -0.96 21.14 -0.04
CA ALA A 44 -0.36 21.50 1.24
C ALA A 44 1.18 21.45 1.20
N LEU A 45 1.77 20.41 0.62
CA LEU A 45 3.23 20.31 0.49
C LEU A 45 3.81 21.27 -0.56
N SER A 46 3.10 21.51 -1.64
CA SER A 46 3.49 22.53 -2.62
C SER A 46 3.48 23.92 -1.99
N ALA A 47 2.44 24.27 -1.22
CA ALA A 47 2.33 25.56 -0.53
C ALA A 47 3.37 25.75 0.57
N SER A 48 3.89 24.66 1.17
CA SER A 48 4.98 24.74 2.14
C SER A 48 6.37 24.88 1.50
N GLY A 49 6.46 24.86 0.16
CA GLY A 49 7.72 24.97 -0.57
C GLY A 49 8.54 23.68 -0.57
N HIS A 50 7.88 22.52 -0.50
CA HIS A 50 8.58 21.24 -0.48
C HIS A 50 9.27 20.96 -1.84
N GLU A 51 10.57 20.67 -1.82
CA GLU A 51 11.44 20.51 -3.01
C GLU A 51 10.90 19.57 -4.11
N LEU A 52 10.20 18.50 -3.72
CA LEU A 52 9.59 17.55 -4.66
C LEU A 52 8.51 18.19 -5.57
N TRP A 53 7.98 19.35 -5.20
CA TRP A 53 6.98 20.11 -5.95
C TRP A 53 7.55 21.30 -6.73
N ASP A 54 8.87 21.52 -6.73
CA ASP A 54 9.49 22.67 -7.40
C ASP A 54 9.19 22.76 -8.91
N THR A 55 9.00 21.61 -9.55
CA THR A 55 8.75 21.49 -11.00
C THR A 55 7.44 20.77 -11.34
N VAL A 56 6.63 20.48 -10.33
CA VAL A 56 5.40 19.68 -10.45
C VAL A 56 4.20 20.56 -10.09
N PRO A 57 3.08 20.49 -10.83
CA PRO A 57 1.87 21.24 -10.45
C PRO A 57 1.42 20.94 -9.03
N ALA A 58 0.93 21.95 -8.31
CA ALA A 58 0.57 21.85 -6.89
C ALA A 58 -0.45 20.74 -6.58
N VAL A 59 -1.28 20.35 -7.53
CA VAL A 59 -2.30 19.30 -7.36
C VAL A 59 -1.85 17.91 -7.81
N ALA A 60 -0.68 17.81 -8.45
CA ALA A 60 -0.15 16.56 -8.97
C ALA A 60 0.82 15.92 -7.98
N THR A 61 0.81 14.59 -7.90
CA THR A 61 1.80 13.83 -7.14
C THR A 61 3.06 13.66 -8.00
N PRO A 62 4.26 13.97 -7.48
CA PRO A 62 5.51 13.81 -8.21
C PRO A 62 5.73 12.38 -8.70
N HIS A 63 6.34 12.24 -9.88
CA HIS A 63 6.61 10.91 -10.47
C HIS A 63 7.47 10.04 -9.53
N GLY A 64 7.14 8.74 -9.45
CA GLY A 64 7.81 7.79 -8.56
C GLY A 64 7.28 7.79 -7.12
N TRP A 65 6.36 8.70 -6.77
CA TRP A 65 5.78 8.81 -5.44
C TRP A 65 4.29 8.46 -5.43
N THR A 66 3.80 8.00 -4.28
CA THR A 66 2.39 7.73 -4.05
C THR A 66 2.02 8.00 -2.60
N TRP A 67 0.77 8.36 -2.38
CA TRP A 67 0.23 8.60 -1.06
C TRP A 67 -0.27 7.31 -0.41
N HIS A 68 -0.02 7.20 0.89
CA HIS A 68 -0.55 6.16 1.75
C HIS A 68 -1.33 6.77 2.91
N HIS A 69 -2.61 6.40 3.02
CA HIS A 69 -3.39 6.62 4.24
C HIS A 69 -2.86 5.76 5.39
N VAL A 70 -2.41 6.40 6.46
CA VAL A 70 -2.10 5.74 7.72
C VAL A 70 -3.41 5.26 8.35
N VAL A 71 -3.47 3.99 8.69
CA VAL A 71 -4.70 3.31 9.17
C VAL A 71 -5.28 4.05 10.38
N GLY A 72 -6.60 4.26 10.37
CA GLY A 72 -7.31 4.89 11.49
C GLY A 72 -7.02 6.39 11.68
N SER A 73 -6.45 7.06 10.68
CA SER A 73 -6.09 8.48 10.78
C SER A 73 -6.41 9.26 9.51
N ARG A 74 -6.35 10.59 9.61
CA ARG A 74 -6.37 11.54 8.49
C ARG A 74 -4.96 11.93 8.01
N ARG A 75 -3.96 11.11 8.37
CA ARG A 75 -2.57 11.31 7.96
C ARG A 75 -2.26 10.55 6.67
N LEU A 76 -1.62 11.25 5.75
CA LEU A 76 -1.08 10.71 4.52
C LEU A 76 0.43 10.72 4.56
N GLU A 77 1.06 9.61 4.17
CA GLU A 77 2.50 9.48 4.02
C GLU A 77 2.86 9.35 2.53
N LEU A 78 3.80 10.17 2.08
CA LEU A 78 4.34 10.13 0.73
C LEU A 78 5.47 9.10 0.68
N VAL A 79 5.26 8.02 -0.07
CA VAL A 79 6.21 6.91 -0.18
C VAL A 79 6.56 6.59 -1.63
N PRO A 80 7.72 5.97 -1.90
CA PRO A 80 8.04 5.50 -3.24
C PRO A 80 7.01 4.47 -3.73
N VAL A 81 6.62 4.56 -5.01
CA VAL A 81 5.65 3.65 -5.63
C VAL A 81 6.12 2.19 -5.53
N GLU A 82 7.41 1.94 -5.70
CA GLU A 82 8.02 0.62 -5.66
C GLU A 82 7.91 0.01 -4.26
N VAL A 83 8.14 0.82 -3.22
CA VAL A 83 7.99 0.41 -1.81
C VAL A 83 6.53 0.07 -1.53
N LYS A 84 5.59 0.92 -1.98
CA LYS A 84 4.15 0.67 -1.86
C LYS A 84 3.74 -0.63 -2.54
N ALA A 85 4.26 -0.88 -3.73
CA ALA A 85 3.98 -2.09 -4.50
C ALA A 85 4.55 -3.33 -3.82
N LEU A 86 5.80 -3.31 -3.34
CA LEU A 86 6.40 -4.47 -2.67
C LEU A 86 5.65 -4.83 -1.39
N LEU A 87 5.39 -3.84 -0.53
CA LEU A 87 4.80 -4.08 0.79
C LEU A 87 3.32 -4.50 0.73
N ARG A 88 2.51 -4.01 -0.22
CA ARG A 88 1.11 -4.47 -0.37
C ARG A 88 1.04 -5.96 -0.74
N HIS A 89 1.99 -6.46 -1.54
CA HIS A 89 2.02 -7.86 -1.92
C HIS A 89 2.43 -8.75 -0.74
N HIS A 90 3.33 -8.27 0.12
CA HIS A 90 3.65 -8.98 1.35
C HIS A 90 2.53 -8.89 2.41
N GLY A 91 1.87 -7.75 2.58
CA GLY A 91 0.71 -7.62 3.48
C GLY A 91 -0.43 -8.56 3.10
N GLY A 92 -0.69 -8.73 1.80
CA GLY A 92 -1.64 -9.74 1.31
C GLY A 92 -1.22 -11.17 1.63
N VAL A 93 0.09 -11.48 1.65
CA VAL A 93 0.59 -12.82 2.04
C VAL A 93 0.44 -13.04 3.56
N VAL A 94 0.80 -12.05 4.39
CA VAL A 94 0.73 -12.16 5.85
C VAL A 94 -0.72 -12.28 6.35
N THR A 95 -1.67 -11.57 5.72
CA THR A 95 -3.10 -11.61 6.08
C THR A 95 -3.88 -12.75 5.41
N SER A 96 -3.27 -13.50 4.48
CA SER A 96 -3.94 -14.62 3.78
C SER A 96 -4.27 -15.85 4.64
N GLY A 97 -4.01 -15.80 5.95
CA GLY A 97 -4.25 -16.92 6.86
C GLY A 97 -3.27 -18.09 6.67
N TRP A 98 -2.20 -17.92 5.88
CA TRP A 98 -1.17 -18.94 5.72
C TRP A 98 -0.36 -19.09 7.02
N THR A 99 -0.86 -19.93 7.92
CA THR A 99 -0.09 -20.42 9.07
C THR A 99 0.89 -21.46 8.54
N THR A 100 2.19 -21.15 8.52
CA THR A 100 3.18 -22.23 8.43
C THR A 100 3.12 -22.96 9.76
N THR A 101 2.36 -24.06 9.83
CA THR A 101 2.48 -25.02 10.93
C THR A 101 3.92 -25.53 10.93
N SER A 102 4.75 -24.96 11.78
CA SER A 102 6.07 -25.46 12.16
C SER A 102 5.90 -26.77 12.95
N GLY A 103 5.47 -27.83 12.28
CA GLY A 103 5.19 -29.10 12.96
C GLY A 103 4.72 -30.27 12.12
N ALA A 104 4.34 -30.10 10.86
CA ALA A 104 3.99 -31.24 10.02
C ALA A 104 5.26 -31.89 9.44
N ARG A 105 5.88 -32.81 10.19
CA ARG A 105 6.81 -33.82 9.63
C ARG A 105 6.04 -34.78 8.72
N GLY A 106 5.56 -34.27 7.58
CA GLY A 106 5.06 -35.07 6.48
C GLY A 106 6.24 -35.66 5.72
N ARG A 107 6.55 -36.94 5.95
CA ARG A 107 7.50 -37.70 5.13
C ARG A 107 6.96 -37.80 3.70
N CYS A 108 7.30 -36.84 2.85
CA CYS A 108 7.04 -36.91 1.42
C CYS A 108 8.13 -37.77 0.76
N ARG A 109 7.83 -39.05 0.53
CA ARG A 109 8.66 -39.93 -0.32
C ARG A 109 8.64 -39.35 -1.73
N ARG A 110 9.80 -38.87 -2.21
CA ARG A 110 10.01 -38.50 -3.61
C ARG A 110 9.67 -39.71 -4.50
N ARG A 111 8.59 -39.61 -5.28
CA ARG A 111 8.47 -40.30 -6.56
C ARG A 111 8.15 -39.28 -7.64
N GLY A 112 9.04 -39.18 -8.61
CA GLY A 112 8.73 -38.72 -9.97
C GLY A 112 8.41 -37.24 -10.14
N ARG A 113 9.32 -36.53 -10.80
CA ARG A 113 9.11 -35.18 -11.34
C ARG A 113 7.80 -35.12 -12.14
N ARG A 114 6.89 -34.21 -11.77
CA ARG A 114 6.03 -33.42 -12.67
C ARG A 114 5.32 -32.35 -11.84
N ILE A 115 5.67 -31.10 -12.08
CA ILE A 115 4.95 -29.92 -11.59
C ILE A 115 3.58 -29.95 -12.26
N SER A 116 2.52 -30.22 -11.50
CA SER A 116 1.14 -30.12 -11.97
C SER A 116 0.73 -28.65 -11.95
N VAL A 117 0.83 -27.98 -13.10
CA VAL A 117 0.17 -26.70 -13.35
C VAL A 117 -1.34 -26.96 -13.38
N CYS A 118 -2.05 -26.45 -12.38
CA CYS A 118 -3.50 -26.48 -12.32
C CYS A 118 -4.04 -25.45 -13.33
N ARG A 119 -4.49 -25.90 -14.51
CA ARG A 119 -5.18 -25.04 -15.49
C ARG A 119 -6.64 -24.88 -15.08
N SER A 120 -7.02 -23.66 -14.69
CA SER A 120 -8.42 -23.23 -14.52
C SER A 120 -9.12 -23.24 -15.88
N ARG A 121 -10.20 -24.01 -16.02
CA ARG A 121 -11.06 -24.04 -17.22
C ARG A 121 -12.16 -22.99 -17.05
N VAL A 122 -12.14 -21.92 -17.85
CA VAL A 122 -13.30 -21.01 -18.04
C VAL A 122 -14.31 -21.75 -18.93
N ARG A 123 -15.54 -21.93 -18.45
CA ARG A 123 -16.66 -22.40 -19.27
C ARG A 123 -17.26 -21.20 -20.02
N ARG A 124 -17.55 -21.40 -21.30
CA ARG A 124 -18.32 -20.47 -22.14
C ARG A 124 -19.78 -20.43 -21.69
#